data_AF-A0A3D4H194-F1
#
_entry.id   AF-A0A3D4H194-F1
#
_cell.length_a   1.000
_cell.length_b   1.000
_cell.length_c   1.000
_cell.angle_alpha   90.00
_cell.angle_beta   90.00
_cell.angle_gamma   90.00
#
_symmetry.space_group_name_H-M   'P 1'
#
loop_
_entity.id
_entity.type
_entity.pdbx_description
1 polymer ?
#
loop_
_entity_poly.entity_id
_entity_poly.type
_entity_poly.pdbx_seq_one_letter_code
_entity_poly.pdbx_strand_id
1 'polypeptide(L)'
;KVIDLGEWWEQGTGHPIPLGGILARRDLGSDLIHQIDGALKSSVEFANTNPDKVRSYIRKHAQEMDEDVRQQHIDLYVNDYTLNYGLEGEAAIHDLIARAESAGIIAPSDLPLFAD
;
A
#
# COMPACT_ATOMS: atom_id res chain seq x y z
N LYS A 1 15.74 -10.91 17.90
CA LYS A 1 15.11 -9.78 17.20
C LYS A 1 15.73 -8.51 17.78
N VAL A 2 16.33 -7.62 16.98
CA VAL A 2 16.94 -6.37 17.49
C VAL A 2 15.86 -5.31 17.69
N ILE A 3 15.05 -5.05 16.66
CA ILE A 3 13.81 -4.26 16.73
C ILE A 3 12.91 -4.66 15.56
N ASP A 4 11.60 -4.52 15.73
CA ASP A 4 10.61 -4.57 14.65
C ASP A 4 10.17 -3.13 14.36
N LEU A 5 10.38 -2.65 13.14
CA LEU A 5 10.07 -1.27 12.78
C LEU A 5 8.57 -1.02 12.62
N GLY A 6 7.77 -2.05 12.32
CA GLY A 6 6.32 -1.93 12.27
C GLY A 6 5.75 -1.79 13.68
N GLU A 7 6.21 -2.63 14.60
CA GLU A 7 5.81 -2.55 16.02
C GLU A 7 6.27 -1.24 16.67
N TRP A 8 7.52 -0.83 16.42
CA TRP A 8 8.05 0.44 16.91
C TRP A 8 7.25 1.64 16.39
N TRP A 9 6.86 1.61 15.11
CA TRP A 9 6.04 2.64 14.50
C TRP A 9 4.65 2.70 15.14
N GLU A 10 3.98 1.56 15.26
CA GLU A 10 2.64 1.47 15.87
C GLU A 10 2.65 1.94 17.32
N GLN A 11 3.65 1.55 18.12
CA GLN A 11 3.80 2.03 19.49
C GLN A 11 4.09 3.53 19.58
N GLY A 12 4.82 4.09 18.60
CA GLY A 12 5.21 5.50 18.58
C GLY A 12 4.19 6.46 17.97
N THR A 13 3.25 5.94 17.16
CA THR A 13 2.31 6.75 16.38
C THR A 13 0.84 6.40 16.66
N GLY A 14 0.56 5.18 17.11
CA GLY A 14 -0.80 4.63 17.16
C GLY A 14 -1.36 4.27 15.79
N HIS A 15 -0.54 4.29 14.73
CA HIS A 15 -0.94 4.04 13.35
C HIS A 15 -0.25 2.79 12.78
N PRO A 16 -0.88 2.09 11.81
CA PRO A 16 -0.17 1.12 10.99
C PRO A 16 0.95 1.83 10.20
N ILE A 17 2.03 1.11 9.89
CA ILE A 17 3.16 1.68 9.11
C ILE A 17 2.82 1.73 7.61
N PRO A 18 2.83 2.91 6.95
CA PRO A 18 2.69 2.99 5.50
C PRO A 18 3.99 2.53 4.83
N LEU A 19 3.93 1.46 4.02
CA LEU A 19 5.11 0.86 3.39
C LEU A 19 5.24 1.18 1.90
N GLY A 20 4.12 1.31 1.20
CA GLY A 20 4.08 1.54 -0.24
C GLY A 20 2.74 2.10 -0.68
N GLY A 21 2.73 2.73 -1.85
CA GLY A 21 1.55 3.26 -2.48
C GLY A 21 1.69 3.24 -4.00
N ILE A 22 0.56 3.24 -4.70
CA ILE A 22 0.51 3.35 -6.15
C ILE A 22 0.32 4.82 -6.50
N LEU A 23 1.21 5.37 -7.32
CA LEU A 23 1.21 6.78 -7.70
C LEU A 23 0.81 6.95 -9.16
N ALA A 24 -0.12 7.87 -9.42
CA ALA A 24 -0.48 8.29 -10.75
C ALA A 24 0.10 9.68 -11.06
N ARG A 25 0.57 9.88 -12.29
CA ARG A 25 1.11 11.17 -12.73
C ARG A 25 -0.05 12.15 -12.93
N ARG A 26 0.05 13.36 -12.35
CA ARG A 26 -1.04 14.36 -12.32
C ARG A 26 -1.51 14.81 -13.72
N ASP A 27 -0.64 14.74 -14.72
CA ASP A 27 -0.94 15.11 -16.11
C ASP A 27 -1.82 14.10 -16.85
N LEU A 28 -2.12 12.93 -16.26
CA LEU A 28 -3.08 11.97 -16.79
C LEU A 28 -4.53 12.48 -16.73
N GLY A 29 -4.81 13.47 -15.86
CA GLY A 29 -6.14 14.01 -15.63
C GLY A 29 -6.97 13.16 -14.67
N SER A 30 -7.89 13.83 -13.94
CA SER A 30 -8.67 13.21 -12.86
C SER A 30 -9.44 11.99 -13.33
N ASP A 31 -10.20 12.12 -14.42
CA ASP A 31 -11.06 11.04 -14.94
C ASP A 31 -10.29 9.74 -15.21
N LEU A 32 -9.08 9.85 -15.77
CA LEU A 32 -8.24 8.69 -16.06
C LEU A 32 -7.65 8.12 -14.78
N ILE A 33 -7.25 8.96 -13.83
CA ILE A 33 -6.74 8.53 -12.53
C ILE A 33 -7.80 7.72 -11.77
N HIS A 34 -9.07 8.17 -11.77
CA HIS A 34 -10.17 7.43 -11.15
C HIS A 34 -10.47 6.10 -11.83
N GLN A 35 -10.39 6.05 -13.15
CA GLN A 35 -10.55 4.79 -13.89
C GLN A 35 -9.42 3.81 -13.55
N ILE A 36 -8.19 4.30 -13.41
CA ILE A 36 -7.05 3.48 -13.00
C ILE A 36 -7.24 2.97 -11.57
N ASP A 37 -7.63 3.83 -10.63
CA ASP A 37 -7.87 3.46 -9.23
C ASP A 37 -8.94 2.36 -9.11
N GLY A 38 -10.09 2.55 -9.78
CA GLY A 38 -11.14 1.54 -9.84
C GLY A 38 -10.66 0.22 -10.47
N ALA A 39 -9.86 0.28 -11.54
CA ALA A 39 -9.31 -0.91 -12.19
C ALA A 39 -8.31 -1.66 -11.29
N LEU A 40 -7.48 -0.94 -10.54
CA LEU A 40 -6.55 -1.52 -9.58
C LEU A 40 -7.30 -2.25 -8.46
N LYS A 41 -8.33 -1.61 -7.89
CA LYS A 41 -9.19 -2.24 -6.88
C LYS A 41 -9.84 -3.52 -7.42
N SER A 42 -10.45 -3.47 -8.60
CA SER A 42 -11.03 -4.65 -9.24
C SER A 42 -9.99 -5.75 -9.52
N SER A 43 -8.75 -5.39 -9.81
CA SER A 43 -7.66 -6.36 -10.01
C SER A 43 -7.33 -7.12 -8.71
N VAL A 44 -7.29 -6.42 -7.57
CA VAL A 44 -7.04 -7.04 -6.26
C VAL A 44 -8.22 -7.93 -5.86
N GLU A 45 -9.45 -7.45 -6.02
CA GLU A 45 -10.67 -8.24 -5.75
C GLU A 45 -10.74 -9.51 -6.61
N PHE A 46 -10.35 -9.40 -7.89
CA PHE A 46 -10.28 -10.54 -8.80
C PHE A 46 -9.25 -11.57 -8.31
N ALA A 47 -8.04 -11.12 -7.94
CA ALA A 47 -6.98 -12.01 -7.46
C ALA A 47 -7.41 -12.74 -6.18
N ASN A 48 -8.04 -12.04 -5.24
CA ASN A 48 -8.53 -12.61 -3.98
C ASN A 48 -9.61 -13.67 -4.19
N THR A 49 -10.54 -13.45 -5.14
CA THR A 49 -11.61 -14.39 -5.46
C THR A 49 -11.20 -15.50 -6.43
N ASN A 50 -10.02 -15.38 -7.06
CA ASN A 50 -9.51 -16.33 -8.05
C ASN A 50 -8.01 -16.65 -7.84
N PRO A 51 -7.58 -17.14 -6.66
CA PRO A 51 -6.17 -17.34 -6.36
C PRO A 51 -5.47 -18.26 -7.37
N ASP A 52 -6.15 -19.31 -7.83
CA ASP A 52 -5.60 -20.25 -8.83
C ASP A 52 -5.27 -19.60 -10.18
N LYS A 53 -5.99 -18.53 -10.56
CA LYS A 53 -5.75 -17.84 -11.84
C LYS A 53 -4.49 -16.99 -11.82
N VAL A 54 -4.03 -16.56 -10.65
CA VAL A 54 -2.86 -15.69 -10.49
C VAL A 54 -1.61 -16.45 -10.01
N ARG A 55 -1.77 -17.65 -9.43
CA ARG A 55 -0.68 -18.49 -8.89
C ARG A 55 0.49 -18.71 -9.85
N SER A 56 0.22 -19.02 -11.11
CA SER A 56 1.27 -19.28 -12.11
C SER A 56 2.11 -18.03 -12.39
N TYR A 57 1.47 -16.86 -12.45
CA TYR A 57 2.13 -15.58 -12.62
C TYR A 57 2.97 -15.23 -11.39
N ILE A 58 2.41 -15.38 -10.18
CA ILE A 58 3.13 -15.16 -8.92
C ILE A 58 4.37 -16.05 -8.86
N ARG A 59 4.25 -17.35 -9.15
CA ARG A 59 5.37 -18.31 -9.12
C ARG A 59 6.50 -17.94 -10.09
N LYS A 60 6.16 -17.37 -11.25
CA LYS A 60 7.13 -16.95 -12.26
C LYS A 60 7.96 -15.74 -11.80
N HIS A 61 7.38 -14.88 -10.97
CA HIS A 61 7.98 -13.59 -10.58
C HIS A 61 8.48 -13.55 -9.13
N ALA A 62 8.08 -14.51 -8.29
CA ALA A 62 8.60 -14.67 -6.94
C ALA A 62 9.96 -15.38 -6.95
N GLN A 63 10.88 -14.91 -6.11
CA GLN A 63 12.16 -15.58 -5.87
C GLN A 63 11.99 -16.83 -5.01
N GLU A 64 11.03 -16.79 -4.09
CA GLU A 64 10.73 -17.90 -3.19
C GLU A 64 10.04 -19.05 -3.94
N MET A 65 10.57 -20.26 -3.78
CA MET A 65 10.06 -21.47 -4.43
C MET A 65 8.96 -22.15 -3.59
N ASP A 66 9.00 -21.98 -2.27
CA ASP A 66 8.00 -22.51 -1.34
C ASP A 66 6.65 -21.80 -1.51
N GLU A 67 5.57 -22.58 -1.53
CA GLU A 67 4.22 -22.05 -1.74
C GLU A 67 3.61 -21.45 -0.48
N ASP A 68 3.86 -22.06 0.67
CA ASP A 68 3.35 -21.60 1.95
C ASP A 68 4.02 -20.28 2.35
N VAL A 69 5.33 -20.15 2.10
CA VAL A 69 6.05 -18.88 2.35
C VAL A 69 5.55 -17.76 1.45
N ARG A 70 5.27 -18.05 0.17
CA ARG A 70 4.66 -17.04 -0.73
C ARG A 70 3.27 -16.65 -0.28
N GLN A 71 2.45 -17.59 0.16
CA GLN A 71 1.11 -17.30 0.64
C GLN A 71 1.17 -16.43 1.91
N GLN A 72 2.04 -16.75 2.86
CA GLN A 72 2.26 -15.91 4.04
C GLN A 72 2.71 -14.48 3.69
N HIS A 73 3.57 -14.34 2.67
CA HIS A 73 3.97 -13.03 2.17
C HIS A 73 2.78 -12.25 1.59
N ILE A 74 1.92 -12.91 0.81
CA ILE A 74 0.70 -12.30 0.28
C ILE A 74 -0.23 -11.90 1.42
N ASP A 75 -0.53 -12.80 2.36
CA ASP A 75 -1.45 -12.53 3.47
C ASP A 75 -0.97 -11.38 4.38
N LEU A 76 0.35 -11.20 4.50
CA LEU A 76 0.93 -10.11 5.28
C LEU A 76 0.76 -8.74 4.60
N TYR A 77 0.94 -8.66 3.28
CA TYR A 77 0.99 -7.39 2.53
C TYR A 77 -0.27 -7.07 1.73
N VAL A 78 -1.12 -8.07 1.48
CA VAL A 78 -2.40 -7.94 0.78
C VAL A 78 -3.51 -8.12 1.80
N ASN A 79 -4.04 -7.00 2.28
CA ASN A 79 -5.07 -6.95 3.32
C ASN A 79 -6.08 -5.84 3.00
N ASP A 80 -6.94 -5.48 3.96
CA ASP A 80 -7.99 -4.49 3.76
C ASP A 80 -7.43 -3.12 3.31
N TYR A 81 -6.24 -2.73 3.79
CA TYR A 81 -5.58 -1.49 3.36
C TYR A 81 -5.14 -1.51 1.89
N THR A 82 -4.97 -2.69 1.28
CA THR A 82 -4.71 -2.81 -0.16
C THR A 82 -5.94 -2.49 -1.00
N LEU A 83 -7.14 -2.77 -0.47
CA LEU A 83 -8.40 -2.47 -1.14
C LEU A 83 -8.84 -1.04 -0.90
N ASN A 84 -8.65 -0.54 0.33
CA ASN A 84 -8.93 0.83 0.71
C ASN A 84 -8.21 1.14 2.03
N TYR A 85 -7.42 2.22 2.06
CA TYR A 85 -6.73 2.67 3.26
C TYR A 85 -7.69 3.01 4.41
N GLY A 86 -8.90 3.49 4.09
CA GLY A 86 -9.85 4.02 5.07
C GLY A 86 -9.29 5.20 5.86
N LEU A 87 -10.06 5.68 6.83
CA LEU A 87 -9.67 6.84 7.64
C LEU A 87 -8.38 6.59 8.46
N GLU A 88 -8.18 5.36 8.93
CA GLU A 88 -6.98 4.99 9.71
C GLU A 88 -5.72 4.96 8.84
N GLY A 89 -5.80 4.38 7.63
CA GLY A 89 -4.68 4.34 6.71
C GLY A 89 -4.36 5.73 6.14
N GLU A 90 -5.37 6.55 5.86
CA GLU A 90 -5.17 7.96 5.48
C GLU A 90 -4.46 8.73 6.60
N ALA A 91 -4.92 8.58 7.85
CA ALA A 91 -4.27 9.21 9.00
C ALA A 91 -2.81 8.77 9.16
N ALA A 92 -2.53 7.48 8.96
CA ALA A 92 -1.18 6.94 9.00
C ALA A 92 -0.26 7.55 7.93
N ILE A 93 -0.76 7.72 6.70
CA ILE A 93 -0.03 8.34 5.60
C ILE A 93 0.22 9.82 5.90
N HIS A 94 -0.78 10.54 6.41
CA HIS A 94 -0.62 11.92 6.83
C HIS A 94 0.44 12.09 7.93
N ASP A 95 0.45 11.24 8.96
CA ASP A 95 1.45 11.30 10.03
C ASP A 95 2.87 11.04 9.50
N LEU A 96 3.03 10.06 8.60
CA LEU A 96 4.32 9.79 7.95
C LEU A 96 4.86 11.00 7.19
N ILE A 97 4.02 11.64 6.37
CA ILE A 97 4.40 12.82 5.59
C ILE A 97 4.73 14.00 6.51
N ALA A 98 3.88 14.29 7.50
CA ALA A 98 4.09 15.39 8.43
C ALA A 98 5.40 15.26 9.23
N ARG A 99 5.78 14.03 9.62
CA ARG A 99 7.06 13.75 10.27
C ARG A 99 8.23 13.94 9.33
N ALA A 100 8.12 13.51 8.08
CA ALA A 100 9.16 13.69 7.08
C ALA A 100 9.39 15.17 6.75
N GLU A 101 8.32 15.97 6.66
CA GLU A 101 8.40 17.43 6.51
C GLU A 101 9.06 18.09 7.75
N SER A 102 8.62 17.72 8.95
CA SER A 102 9.16 18.25 10.22
C SER A 102 10.65 17.92 10.41
N ALA A 103 11.09 16.77 9.90
CA ALA A 103 12.48 16.34 9.91
C ALA A 103 13.33 16.94 8.77
N GLY A 104 12.72 17.69 7.84
CA GLY A 104 13.41 18.28 6.68
C GLY A 104 13.86 17.25 5.63
N ILE A 105 13.23 16.06 5.62
CA ILE A 105 13.52 15.00 4.63
C ILE A 105 12.86 15.33 3.29
N ILE A 106 11.68 15.92 3.32
CA ILE A 106 10.92 16.39 2.16
C ILE A 106 10.49 17.84 2.34
N ALA A 107 10.20 18.53 1.23
CA ALA A 107 9.65 19.88 1.26
C ALA A 107 8.14 19.83 1.56
N PRO A 108 7.59 20.81 2.30
CA PRO A 108 6.17 20.89 2.55
C PRO A 108 5.38 21.12 1.27
N SER A 109 4.16 20.57 1.20
CA SER A 109 3.26 20.70 0.05
C SER A 109 1.81 20.88 0.48
N ASP A 110 1.15 21.88 -0.11
CA ASP A 110 -0.28 22.13 0.11
C ASP A 110 -1.19 21.34 -0.86
N LEU A 111 -0.62 20.50 -1.73
CA LEU A 111 -1.39 19.66 -2.65
C LEU A 111 -2.03 18.46 -1.92
N PRO A 112 -3.24 18.04 -2.33
CA PRO A 112 -3.86 16.82 -1.81
C PRO A 112 -2.97 15.58 -2.01
N LEU A 113 -2.96 14.70 -1.00
CA LEU A 113 -2.23 13.43 -1.02
C LEU A 113 -2.93 12.37 -1.88
N PHE A 114 -4.26 12.36 -1.88
CA PHE A 114 -5.08 11.38 -2.60
C PHE A 114 -5.75 12.01 -3.83
N ALA A 115 -6.16 11.18 -4.78
CA ALA A 115 -6.99 11.61 -5.89
C ALA A 115 -8.44 11.79 -5.38
N ASP A 116 -9.08 12.91 -5.73
CA ASP A 116 -10.42 13.31 -5.23
C ASP A 116 -11.56 12.47 -5.77
#